data_AF-A0A7C5VFU1-F1
#
_entry.id   AF-A0A7C5VFU1-F1
#
_cell.length_a   1.000
_cell.length_b   1.000
_cell.length_c   1.000
_cell.angle_alpha   90.00
_cell.angle_beta   90.00
_cell.angle_gamma   90.00
#
_symmetry.space_group_name_H-M   'P 1'
#
loop_
_entity.id
_entity.type
_entity.pdbx_description
1 polymer ?
#
loop_
_entity_poly.entity_id
_entity_poly.type
_entity_poly.pdbx_seq_one_letter_code
_entity_poly.pdbx_strand_id
1 'polypeptide(L)' 'LDQPFDYVVTVCDHAPETCPVFLGEVKERVHIGFEDPAEAQGTEEEVLGVFRRVRDEIREAFKRWVEEVDPR' A
#
# COMPACT_ATOMS: atom_id res chain seq x y z
N LEU A 1 3.08 16.88 -8.32
CA LEU A 1 1.87 16.05 -8.12
C LEU A 1 0.66 16.75 -8.72
N ASP A 2 0.81 17.21 -9.95
CA ASP A 2 -0.15 17.99 -10.75
C ASP A 2 -0.64 17.19 -11.98
N GLN A 3 -0.12 15.99 -12.19
CA GLN A 3 -0.64 15.04 -13.18
C GLN A 3 -1.92 14.37 -12.67
N PRO A 4 -2.90 14.12 -13.54
CA PRO A 4 -4.10 13.36 -13.17
C PRO A 4 -3.73 11.89 -12.96
N PHE A 5 -4.40 11.27 -12.00
CA PHE A 5 -4.28 9.83 -11.72
C PHE A 5 -5.66 9.18 -11.75
N ASP A 6 -5.76 8.01 -12.36
CA ASP A 6 -6.98 7.20 -12.26
C ASP A 6 -7.14 6.63 -10.85
N TYR A 7 -6.06 6.08 -10.29
CA TYR A 7 -6.07 5.48 -8.95
C TYR A 7 -4.90 5.97 -8.10
N VAL A 8 -5.18 6.31 -6.85
CA VAL A 8 -4.17 6.52 -5.80
C VAL A 8 -4.41 5.49 -4.71
N VAL A 9 -3.47 4.56 -4.55
CA VAL A 9 -3.55 3.51 -3.51
C VAL A 9 -2.58 3.86 -2.38
N THR A 10 -3.10 3.96 -1.17
CA THR A 10 -2.33 4.17 0.06
C THR A 10 -2.21 2.85 0.81
N VAL A 11 -1.01 2.53 1.29
CA VAL A 11 -0.68 1.18 1.77
C VAL A 11 -0.25 1.09 3.24
N CYS A 12 0.06 2.21 3.88
CA CYS A 12 0.51 2.21 5.27
C CYS A 12 -0.63 2.65 6.18
N ASP A 13 -0.81 2.01 7.33
CA ASP A 13 -1.79 2.45 8.33
C ASP A 13 -1.45 3.86 8.90
N HIS A 14 -0.17 4.26 8.85
CA HIS A 14 0.32 5.63 9.13
C HIS A 14 0.27 6.60 7.93
N ALA A 15 -0.30 6.17 6.79
CA ALA A 15 -0.41 7.00 5.58
C ALA A 15 -1.09 8.37 5.75
N PRO A 16 -2.13 8.57 6.60
CA PRO A 16 -2.83 9.85 6.60
C PRO A 16 -1.97 11.05 7.04
N GLU A 17 -0.87 10.83 7.79
CA GLU A 17 -0.03 11.92 8.30
C GLU A 17 1.14 12.30 7.37
N THR A 18 1.51 11.40 6.45
CA THR A 18 2.75 11.55 5.64
C THR A 18 2.49 11.63 4.13
N CYS A 19 1.28 11.28 3.68
CA CYS A 19 0.99 11.28 2.24
C CYS A 19 0.91 12.70 1.67
N PRO A 20 1.63 13.00 0.57
CA PRO A 20 1.60 14.32 -0.03
C PRO A 20 0.21 14.61 -0.63
N VAL A 21 -0.19 15.88 -0.58
CA VAL A 21 -1.45 16.31 -1.21
C VAL A 21 -1.31 16.22 -2.73
N PHE A 22 -2.10 15.33 -3.34
CA PHE A 22 -2.24 15.26 -4.80
C PHE A 22 -3.12 16.42 -5.27
N LEU A 23 -2.53 17.34 -6.03
CA LEU A 23 -3.19 18.55 -6.56
C LEU A 23 -3.84 18.31 -7.94
N GLY A 24 -3.42 17.26 -8.65
CA GLY A 24 -4.09 16.79 -9.87
C GLY A 24 -5.40 16.06 -9.59
N GLU A 25 -6.25 15.92 -10.62
CA GLU A 25 -7.49 15.15 -10.53
C GLU A 25 -7.19 13.68 -10.22
N VAL A 26 -7.84 13.14 -9.19
CA VAL A 26 -7.77 11.72 -8.82
C VAL A 26 -9.16 11.13 -8.98
N LYS A 27 -9.33 10.15 -9.88
CA LYS A 27 -10.65 9.53 -10.09
C LYS A 27 -11.07 8.68 -8.89
N GLU A 28 -10.15 7.88 -8.36
CA GLU A 28 -10.42 7.03 -7.21
C GLU A 28 -9.24 6.97 -6.23
N ARG A 29 -9.57 7.03 -4.94
CA ARG A 29 -8.60 6.91 -3.84
C ARG A 29 -8.92 5.63 -3.08
N VAL A 30 -7.93 4.74 -2.99
CA VAL A 30 -8.05 3.44 -2.34
C VAL A 30 -7.07 3.38 -1.18
N HIS A 31 -7.48 2.74 -0.10
CA HIS A 31 -6.63 2.47 1.04
C HIS A 31 -6.62 0.97 1.31
N ILE A 32 -5.43 0.38 1.28
CA ILE A 32 -5.18 -1.04 1.58
C ILE A 32 -4.10 -1.07 2.65
N GLY A 33 -4.50 -1.04 3.91
CA GLY A 33 -3.58 -0.96 5.04
C GLY A 33 -2.73 -2.21 5.24
N PHE A 34 -1.44 -2.02 5.51
CA PHE A 34 -0.51 -3.04 5.95
C PHE A 34 0.31 -2.51 7.13
N GLU A 35 0.75 -3.42 8.00
CA GLU A 35 1.71 -3.11 9.04
C GLU A 35 3.03 -2.61 8.42
N ASP A 36 3.69 -1.66 9.07
CA ASP A 36 5.00 -1.19 8.62
C ASP A 36 6.09 -2.18 9.07
N PRO A 37 6.73 -2.93 8.15
CA PRO A 37 7.76 -3.89 8.52
C PRO A 37 9.01 -3.19 9.09
N ALA A 38 9.17 -1.87 8.90
CA ALA A 38 10.26 -1.11 9.51
C ALA A 38 10.13 -0.96 11.03
N GLU A 39 8.93 -1.15 11.59
CA GLU A 39 8.71 -1.15 13.04
C GLU A 39 9.01 -2.51 13.69
N ALA A 40 9.28 -3.55 12.89
CA ALA A 40 9.59 -4.89 13.40
C ALA A 40 10.87 -4.89 14.27
N GLN A 41 10.80 -5.56 15.41
CA GLN A 41 11.91 -5.69 16.35
C GLN A 41 12.25 -7.17 16.56
N GLY A 42 13.52 -7.46 16.82
CA GLY A 42 14.01 -8.81 17.06
C GLY A 42 15.36 -9.05 16.37
N THR A 43 15.64 -10.31 16.12
CA THR A 43 16.76 -10.76 15.30
C THR A 43 16.56 -10.41 13.83
N GLU A 44 17.65 -10.40 13.06
CA GLU A 44 17.59 -10.15 11.60
C GLU A 44 16.62 -11.12 10.89
N GLU A 45 16.57 -12.37 11.33
CA GLU A 45 15.67 -13.37 10.74
C GLU A 45 14.20 -13.13 11.08
N GLU A 46 13.90 -12.69 12.30
CA GLU A 46 12.54 -12.29 12.70
C GLU A 46 12.08 -11.06 11.91
N VAL A 47 12.91 -10.03 11.82
CA VAL A 47 12.65 -8.82 11.03
C VAL A 47 12.42 -9.19 9.56
N LEU A 48 13.33 -9.96 8.96
CA LEU A 48 13.20 -10.40 7.57
C LEU A 48 11.94 -11.25 7.35
N GLY A 49 11.54 -12.04 8.35
CA GLY A 49 10.26 -12.76 8.35
C GLY A 49 9.06 -11.83 8.23
N VAL A 50 9.03 -10.73 8.99
CA VAL A 50 7.97 -9.71 8.90
C VAL A 50 7.96 -9.03 7.53
N PHE A 51 9.11 -8.61 7.01
CA PHE A 51 9.20 -8.01 5.67
C PHE A 51 8.65 -8.94 4.57
N ARG A 52 8.97 -10.24 4.64
CA ARG A 52 8.48 -11.22 3.67
C ARG A 52 6.97 -11.41 3.78
N ARG A 53 6.44 -11.48 5.00
CA ARG A 53 5.00 -11.60 5.26
C ARG A 53 4.24 -10.40 4.69
N VAL A 54 4.65 -9.17 5.03
CA VAL A 54 4.00 -7.94 4.52
C VAL A 54 4.06 -7.87 3.00
N ARG A 55 5.21 -8.20 2.39
CA ARG A 55 5.33 -8.28 0.93
C ARG A 55 4.31 -9.23 0.31
N ASP A 56 4.12 -10.40 0.91
CA ASP A 56 3.19 -11.41 0.40
C ASP A 56 1.72 -10.98 0.61
N GLU A 57 1.41 -10.32 1.72
CA GLU A 57 0.10 -9.69 1.97
C GLU A 57 -0.22 -8.61 0.94
N ILE A 58 0.74 -7.71 0.64
CA ILE A 58 0.61 -6.69 -0.41
C ILE A 58 0.31 -7.36 -1.75
N ARG A 59 1.04 -8.43 -2.10
CA ARG A 59 0.85 -9.14 -3.36
C ARG A 59 -0.57 -9.69 -3.48
N GLU A 60 -1.07 -10.38 -2.46
CA GLU A 60 -2.40 -11.01 -2.51
C GLU A 60 -3.53 -9.98 -2.42
N ALA A 61 -3.34 -8.88 -1.71
CA ALA A 61 -4.30 -7.79 -1.68
C ALA A 61 -4.40 -7.07 -3.04
N PHE A 62 -3.27 -6.74 -3.68
CA PHE A 62 -3.28 -6.09 -4.98
C PHE A 62 -3.78 -6.99 -6.10
N LYS A 63 -3.51 -8.30 -6.07
CA LYS A 63 -4.11 -9.25 -7.02
C LYS A 63 -5.63 -9.19 -6.97
N ARG A 64 -6.21 -9.31 -5.77
CA ARG A 64 -7.67 -9.24 -5.57
C ARG A 64 -8.23 -7.89 -6.00
N TRP A 65 -7.58 -6.79 -5.60
CA TRP A 65 -8.03 -5.46 -5.97
C TRP A 65 -8.03 -5.24 -7.50
N VAL A 66 -6.98 -5.71 -8.21
CA VAL A 66 -6.92 -5.62 -9.67
C VAL A 66 -8.05 -6.42 -10.33
N GLU A 67 -8.36 -7.62 -9.84
CA GLU A 67 -9.49 -8.42 -10.35
C GLU A 67 -10.84 -7.71 -10.16
N GLU A 68 -11.00 -6.91 -9.11
CA GLU A 68 -12.22 -6.15 -8.82
C GLU A 68 -12.36 -4.91 -9.74
N VAL A 69 -11.27 -4.17 -9.96
CA VAL A 69 -11.31 -2.89 -10.71
C VAL A 69 -11.13 -3.07 -12.22
N ASP A 70 -10.58 -4.20 -12.65
CA ASP A 70 -10.30 -4.49 -14.06
C ASP A 70 -10.48 -5.99 -14.37
N PRO A 71 -11.74 -6.46 -14.49
CA PRO A 71 -12.08 -7.89 -14.65
C PRO A 71 -11.83 -8.43 -16.08
N ARG A 72 -10.82 -7.89 -16.79
CA ARG A 72 -10.46 -8.28 -18.17
C ARG A 72 -10.16 -9.77 -18.33
#